data_AF-A6MZL5-F1
#
_entry.id   AF-A6MZL5-F1
#
_cell.length_a   1.000
_cell.length_b   1.000
_cell.length_c   1.000
_cell.angle_alpha   90.00
_cell.angle_beta   90.00
_cell.angle_gamma   90.00
#
_symmetry.space_group_name_H-M   'P 1'
#
loop_
_entity.id
_entity.type
_entity.pdbx_description
1 polymer ?
#
loop_
_entity_poly.entity_id
_entity_poly.type
_entity_poly.pdbx_seq_one_letter_code
_entity_poly.pdbx_strand_id
1 'polypeptide(L)' 'NIQCKICMQTFICTTSETKCKEHAEAKHPKSDLTACFPHLKK' A
#
# COMPACT_ATOMS: atom_id res chain seq x y z
N ASN A 1 -8.48 0.99 -8.13
CA ASN A 1 -7.21 1.73 -8.25
C ASN A 1 -6.62 1.89 -6.86
N ILE A 2 -5.53 1.21 -6.54
CA ILE A 2 -4.98 1.16 -5.18
C ILE A 2 -3.92 2.25 -5.11
N GLN A 3 -4.10 3.27 -4.27
CA GLN A 3 -3.14 4.37 -4.17
C GLN A 3 -2.55 4.40 -2.76
N CYS A 4 -1.23 4.40 -2.67
CA CYS A 4 -0.56 4.58 -1.39
C CYS A 4 -0.77 6.03 -0.93
N LYS A 5 -1.23 6.23 0.30
CA LYS A 5 -1.45 7.55 0.91
C LYS A 5 -0.17 8.23 1.38
N ILE A 6 0.92 7.48 1.53
CA ILE A 6 2.20 8.01 2.01
C ILE A 6 3.02 8.57 0.85
N CYS A 7 3.20 7.80 -0.23
CA CYS A 7 3.99 8.21 -1.39
C CYS A 7 3.16 8.63 -2.61
N MET A 8 1.82 8.58 -2.51
CA MET A 8 0.90 8.92 -3.61
C MET A 8 1.08 8.05 -4.88
N GLN A 9 1.80 6.93 -4.77
CA GLN A 9 1.97 5.98 -5.87
C GLN A 9 0.67 5.24 -6.14
N THR A 10 0.30 5.21 -7.41
CA THR A 10 -0.89 4.54 -7.90
C THR A 10 -0.51 3.16 -8.41
N PHE A 11 -1.03 2.13 -7.76
CA PHE A 11 -0.87 0.75 -8.13
C PHE A 11 -2.00 0.35 -9.07
N ILE A 12 -1.63 -0.13 -10.25
CA ILE A 12 -2.59 -0.66 -11.21
C ILE A 12 -3.36 -1.82 -10.58
N CYS A 13 -4.65 -1.87 -10.89
CA CYS A 13 -5.68 -2.61 -10.16
C CYS A 13 -5.48 -4.14 -10.05
N THR A 14 -4.50 -4.71 -10.76
CA THR A 14 -4.10 -6.14 -10.70
C THR A 14 -3.09 -6.45 -9.60
N THR A 15 -2.63 -5.43 -8.88
CA THR A 15 -1.61 -5.56 -7.85
C THR A 15 -2.26 -6.05 -6.55
N SER A 16 -2.18 -7.36 -6.29
CA SER A 16 -2.76 -8.05 -5.13
C SER A 16 -2.24 -7.51 -3.79
N GLU A 17 -2.93 -7.84 -2.69
CA GLU A 17 -2.58 -7.47 -1.30
C GLU A 17 -1.10 -7.73 -0.95
N THR A 18 -0.53 -8.82 -1.44
CA THR A 18 0.90 -9.17 -1.27
C THR A 18 1.83 -8.05 -1.72
N LYS A 19 1.57 -7.45 -2.89
CA LYS A 19 2.41 -6.40 -3.46
C LYS A 19 2.27 -5.08 -2.69
N CYS A 20 1.08 -4.81 -2.16
CA CYS A 20 0.85 -3.66 -1.27
C CYS A 20 1.62 -3.84 0.05
N LYS A 21 1.69 -5.07 0.55
CA LYS A 21 2.47 -5.43 1.75
C LYS A 21 3.96 -5.29 1.54
N GLU A 22 4.49 -5.85 0.45
CA GLU A 22 5.89 -5.66 0.05
C GLU A 22 6.23 -4.17 -0.11
N HIS A 23 5.32 -3.37 -0.69
CA HIS A 23 5.50 -1.93 -0.81
C HIS A 23 5.61 -1.24 0.57
N ALA A 24 4.67 -1.54 1.47
CA ALA A 24 4.68 -0.96 2.81
C ALA A 24 5.96 -1.35 3.58
N GLU A 25 6.33 -2.63 3.57
CA GLU A 25 7.52 -3.13 4.29
C GLU A 25 8.83 -2.57 3.70
N ALA A 26 8.96 -2.48 2.38
CA ALA A 26 10.20 -2.03 1.74
C ALA A 26 10.35 -0.51 1.65
N LYS A 27 9.25 0.23 1.43
CA LYS A 27 9.27 1.70 1.22
C LYS A 27 8.90 2.48 2.47
N HIS A 28 8.12 1.88 3.34
CA HIS A 28 7.58 2.52 4.54
C HIS A 28 7.87 1.68 5.78
N PRO A 29 9.15 1.40 6.12
CA PRO A 29 9.52 0.52 7.24
C PRO A 29 9.05 1.01 8.63
N LYS A 30 8.54 2.24 8.72
CA LYS A 30 7.95 2.83 9.95
C LYS A 30 6.42 2.94 9.89
N SER A 31 5.78 2.54 8.80
CA SER A 31 4.34 2.71 8.59
C SER A 31 3.71 1.40 8.14
N ASP A 32 2.58 1.08 8.77
CA ASP A 32 1.88 -0.17 8.50
C ASP A 32 1.19 -0.16 7.12
N LEU A 33 0.83 -1.35 6.61
CA LEU A 33 0.01 -1.50 5.40
C LEU A 33 -1.25 -0.63 5.48
N THR A 34 -1.87 -0.53 6.66
CA THR A 34 -3.08 0.29 6.85
C THR A 34 -2.82 1.79 6.79
N ALA A 35 -1.59 2.23 7.07
CA ALA A 35 -1.19 3.62 6.90
C ALA A 35 -0.88 3.94 5.43
N CYS A 36 -0.28 2.98 4.70
CA CYS A 36 -0.08 3.08 3.26
C CYS A 36 -1.40 3.03 2.50
N PHE A 37 -2.29 2.12 2.89
CA PHE A 37 -3.54 1.82 2.22
C PHE A 37 -4.69 1.73 3.24
N PRO A 38 -5.22 2.87 3.70
CA PRO A 38 -6.28 2.89 4.71
C PRO A 38 -7.58 2.23 4.24
N HIS A 39 -7.79 2.12 2.92
CA HIS A 39 -8.96 1.47 2.32
C HIS A 39 -8.79 -0.04 2.11
N LEU A 40 -7.62 -0.62 2.43
CA LEU A 40 -7.37 -2.06 2.30
C LEU A 40 -7.86 -2.86 3.53
N LYS A 41 -8.07 -2.20 4.67
CA LYS A 41 -8.73 -2.80 5.84
C LYS A 41 -10.24 -2.66 5.68
N LYS A 42 -10.94 -3.79 5.51
CA LYS A 42 -12.40 -3.88 5.62
C LYS A 42 -12.78 -4.21 7.05
#